data_AF-A0A7C6PXA3-F1
#
_entry.id   AF-A0A7C6PXA3-F1
#
_cell.length_a   1.000
_cell.length_b   1.000
_cell.length_c   1.000
_cell.angle_alpha   90.00
_cell.angle_beta   90.00
_cell.angle_gamma   90.00
#
_symmetry.space_group_name_H-M   'P 1'
#
loop_
_entity.id
_entity.type
_entity.pdbx_description
1 polymer ?
#
loop_
_entity_poly.entity_id
_entity_poly.type
_entity_poly.pdbx_seq_one_letter_code
_entity_poly.pdbx_strand_id
1 'polypeptide(L)'
;MEKFNLLIGDNNDNVLSGLEGNDELRGGGGNNTLIGGAGDDVLYGGPGQDRFVFADGWGSDRIYDYEEKAGPGSYTLDFSEILASLEIAALSRYEFLTIRRELPRASVP
;
A
#
# COMPACT_ATOMS: atom_id res chain seq x y z
N MET A 1 18.79 13.39 -11.66
CA MET A 1 17.98 13.89 -10.53
C MET A 1 16.70 13.09 -10.62
N GLU A 2 16.46 12.23 -9.65
CA GLU A 2 15.23 11.44 -9.59
C GLU A 2 14.02 12.37 -9.62
N LYS A 3 12.98 11.99 -10.36
CA LYS A 3 11.83 12.86 -10.62
C LYS A 3 10.77 12.63 -9.55
N PHE A 4 10.36 13.70 -8.86
CA PHE A 4 9.18 13.69 -7.99
C PHE A 4 7.88 13.69 -8.81
N ASN A 5 6.96 12.79 -8.48
CA ASN A 5 5.61 12.71 -9.02
C ASN A 5 4.58 12.92 -7.91
N LEU A 6 3.58 13.78 -8.19
CA LEU A 6 2.36 13.91 -7.40
C LEU A 6 1.20 13.35 -8.22
N LEU A 7 0.64 12.22 -7.79
CA LEU A 7 -0.47 11.55 -8.45
C LEU A 7 -1.71 11.60 -7.56
N ILE A 8 -2.83 12.02 -8.13
CA ILE A 8 -4.10 12.17 -7.42
C ILE A 8 -5.18 11.47 -8.24
N GLY A 9 -5.77 10.44 -7.65
CA GLY A 9 -6.91 9.72 -8.15
C GLY A 9 -8.23 10.49 -8.00
N ASP A 10 -9.29 9.91 -8.52
CA ASP A 10 -10.64 10.43 -8.47
C ASP A 10 -11.49 9.67 -7.44
N ASN A 11 -12.81 9.58 -7.64
CA ASN A 11 -13.70 8.82 -6.75
C ASN A 11 -13.97 7.39 -7.26
N ASN A 12 -13.23 6.95 -8.27
CA ASN A 12 -13.33 5.60 -8.82
C ASN A 12 -12.06 4.80 -8.50
N ASP A 13 -12.11 3.50 -8.72
CA ASP A 13 -10.95 2.63 -8.62
C ASP A 13 -9.81 3.12 -9.55
N ASN A 14 -8.66 3.45 -8.98
CA ASN A 14 -7.51 3.93 -9.73
C ASN A 14 -6.29 3.02 -9.61
N VAL A 15 -5.42 3.07 -10.62
CA VAL A 15 -4.09 2.45 -10.61
C VAL A 15 -3.07 3.56 -10.77
N LEU A 16 -2.31 3.84 -9.71
CA LEU A 16 -1.30 4.91 -9.68
C LEU A 16 0.09 4.30 -9.50
N SER A 17 1.08 4.80 -10.27
CA SER A 17 2.46 4.35 -10.20
C SER A 17 3.44 5.53 -10.20
N GLY A 18 4.22 5.67 -9.11
CA GLY A 18 5.22 6.72 -8.93
C GLY A 18 6.44 6.52 -9.82
N LEU A 19 6.91 5.27 -9.97
CA LEU A 19 8.13 4.89 -10.69
C LEU A 19 9.39 5.11 -9.83
N GLU A 20 10.43 5.76 -10.36
CA GLU A 20 11.63 6.09 -9.60
C GLU A 20 11.51 7.50 -9.01
N GLY A 21 11.90 7.66 -7.75
CA GLY A 21 11.84 8.92 -7.03
C GLY A 21 11.12 8.78 -5.68
N ASN A 22 11.13 9.86 -4.90
CA ASN A 22 10.38 9.92 -3.65
C ASN A 22 9.04 10.57 -3.94
N ASP A 23 7.99 9.80 -4.17
CA ASP A 23 6.73 10.27 -4.75
C ASP A 23 5.61 10.43 -3.74
N GLU A 24 4.55 11.14 -4.15
CA GLU A 24 3.31 11.24 -3.38
C GLU A 24 2.12 10.78 -4.22
N LEU A 25 1.46 9.71 -3.76
CA LEU A 25 0.30 9.12 -4.44
C LEU A 25 -0.94 9.22 -3.53
N ARG A 26 -2.06 9.67 -4.09
CA ARG A 26 -3.35 9.76 -3.39
C ARG A 26 -4.42 9.03 -4.20
N GLY A 27 -4.92 7.90 -3.69
CA GLY A 27 -5.91 7.06 -4.36
C GLY A 27 -7.26 7.75 -4.55
N GLY A 28 -7.71 8.53 -3.58
CA GLY A 28 -9.02 9.17 -3.66
C GLY A 28 -10.09 8.24 -3.11
N GLY A 29 -11.28 8.21 -3.72
CA GLY A 29 -12.33 7.25 -3.33
C GLY A 29 -12.31 6.01 -4.23
N GLY A 30 -12.84 4.89 -3.76
CA GLY A 30 -12.86 3.63 -4.50
C GLY A 30 -11.73 2.70 -4.08
N ASN A 31 -11.62 1.53 -4.73
CA ASN A 31 -10.62 0.53 -4.40
C ASN A 31 -9.37 0.73 -5.27
N ASN A 32 -8.34 1.36 -4.72
CA ASN A 32 -7.17 1.78 -5.50
C ASN A 32 -6.04 0.75 -5.45
N THR A 33 -5.24 0.72 -6.51
CA THR A 33 -3.92 0.07 -6.52
C THR A 33 -2.84 1.14 -6.58
N LEU A 34 -2.02 1.23 -5.54
CA LEU A 34 -0.99 2.23 -5.37
C LEU A 34 0.38 1.55 -5.42
N ILE A 35 1.20 1.93 -6.40
CA ILE A 35 2.58 1.46 -6.58
C ILE A 35 3.50 2.67 -6.39
N GLY A 36 4.17 2.76 -5.23
CA GLY A 36 5.16 3.82 -5.01
C GLY A 36 6.28 3.74 -6.03
N GLY A 37 6.95 2.59 -6.05
CA GLY A 37 8.03 2.29 -6.98
C GLY A 37 9.33 2.25 -6.22
N ALA A 38 10.39 2.88 -6.71
CA ALA A 38 11.68 2.92 -6.04
C ALA A 38 11.96 4.31 -5.45
N GLY A 39 12.33 4.37 -4.18
CA GLY A 39 12.51 5.62 -3.43
C GLY A 39 11.72 5.59 -2.13
N ASP A 40 11.71 6.70 -1.38
CA ASP A 40 10.92 6.83 -0.16
C ASP A 40 9.60 7.54 -0.46
N ASP A 41 8.50 6.80 -0.57
CA ASP A 41 7.22 7.30 -1.03
C ASP A 41 6.24 7.63 0.10
N VAL A 42 5.23 8.43 -0.21
CA VAL A 42 4.07 8.70 0.64
C VAL A 42 2.79 8.32 -0.08
N LEU A 43 2.10 7.30 0.43
CA LEU A 43 0.94 6.69 -0.22
C LEU A 43 -0.31 6.90 0.64
N TYR A 44 -1.34 7.53 0.08
CA TYR A 44 -2.65 7.71 0.70
C TYR A 44 -3.68 6.86 -0.03
N GLY A 45 -4.25 5.86 0.66
CA GLY A 45 -5.32 5.00 0.10
C GLY A 45 -6.59 5.80 -0.13
N GLY A 46 -7.22 6.18 0.97
CA GLY A 46 -8.47 6.94 0.97
C GLY A 46 -9.63 6.01 1.28
N PRO A 47 -10.89 6.39 0.98
CA PRO A 47 -12.01 5.49 1.23
C PRO A 47 -12.04 4.32 0.24
N GLY A 48 -12.13 3.08 0.75
CA GLY A 48 -12.19 1.87 -0.05
C GLY A 48 -11.35 0.72 0.50
N GLN A 49 -11.25 -0.35 -0.29
CA GLN A 49 -10.32 -1.45 -0.07
C GLN A 49 -9.10 -1.25 -0.98
N ASP A 50 -8.09 -0.57 -0.48
CA ASP A 50 -6.90 -0.23 -1.25
C ASP A 50 -5.84 -1.34 -1.20
N ARG A 51 -5.04 -1.43 -2.26
CA ARG A 51 -3.92 -2.36 -2.43
C ARG A 51 -2.64 -1.57 -2.66
N PHE A 52 -1.70 -1.70 -1.74
CA PHE A 52 -0.37 -1.10 -1.84
C PHE A 52 0.60 -2.15 -2.34
N VAL A 53 1.12 -1.97 -3.54
CA VAL A 53 1.97 -2.95 -4.22
C VAL A 53 3.42 -2.54 -4.10
N PHE A 54 4.22 -3.51 -3.69
CA PHE A 54 5.61 -3.34 -3.33
C PHE A 54 6.52 -4.19 -4.22
N ALA A 55 7.56 -3.56 -4.77
CA ALA A 55 8.58 -4.20 -5.60
C ALA A 55 9.98 -3.92 -5.04
N ASP A 56 11.00 -4.57 -5.58
CA ASP A 56 12.38 -4.35 -5.16
C ASP A 56 12.80 -2.88 -5.32
N GLY A 57 13.45 -2.32 -4.30
CA GLY A 57 13.93 -0.93 -4.33
C GLY A 57 12.99 0.11 -3.72
N TRP A 58 11.87 -0.30 -3.12
CA TRP A 58 10.82 0.49 -2.47
C TRP A 58 11.20 1.50 -1.37
N GLY A 59 12.49 1.70 -1.09
CA GLY A 59 12.96 2.52 0.02
C GLY A 59 12.22 2.30 1.36
N SER A 60 11.86 3.42 1.98
CA SER A 60 11.19 3.52 3.28
C SER A 60 9.86 4.29 3.15
N ASP A 61 8.85 3.61 2.61
CA ASP A 61 7.52 4.18 2.37
C ASP A 61 6.71 4.49 3.63
N ARG A 62 5.80 5.45 3.51
CA ARG A 62 4.76 5.75 4.50
C ARG A 62 3.37 5.57 3.88
N ILE A 63 2.59 4.66 4.46
CA ILE A 63 1.21 4.42 4.06
C ILE A 63 0.25 5.06 5.05
N TYR A 64 -0.69 5.83 4.53
CA TYR A 64 -1.81 6.42 5.25
C TYR A 64 -3.10 5.90 4.65
N ASP A 65 -3.72 4.95 5.33
CA ASP A 65 -5.04 4.46 4.97
C ASP A 65 -5.99 4.55 6.17
N TYR A 66 -6.72 5.66 6.23
CA TYR A 66 -7.62 5.95 7.34
C TYR A 66 -8.92 6.54 6.80
N GLU A 67 -10.03 5.86 7.09
CA GLU A 67 -11.36 6.43 6.88
C GLU A 67 -11.93 6.97 8.19
N GLU A 68 -12.23 8.27 8.25
CA GLU A 68 -12.89 8.89 9.40
C GLU A 68 -14.30 8.32 9.66
N LYS A 69 -14.98 7.73 8.66
CA LYS A 69 -16.41 7.37 8.74
C LYS A 69 -16.74 5.88 8.69
N ALA A 70 -15.82 5.00 8.26
CA ALA A 70 -16.09 3.56 8.14
C ALA A 70 -15.29 2.68 9.13
N GLY A 71 -14.41 3.26 9.94
CA GLY A 71 -13.32 2.53 10.59
C GLY A 71 -12.14 2.37 9.63
N PRO A 72 -11.00 1.79 10.04
CA PRO A 72 -9.93 1.52 9.08
C PRO A 72 -10.50 0.64 7.96
N GLY A 73 -10.48 1.16 6.73
CA GLY A 73 -10.68 0.35 5.54
C GLY A 73 -9.77 -0.87 5.61
N SER A 74 -10.21 -1.99 5.07
CA SER A 74 -9.33 -3.14 4.94
C SER A 74 -8.41 -2.89 3.75
N TYR A 75 -7.14 -2.58 4.01
CA TYR A 75 -6.12 -2.52 2.97
C TYR A 75 -5.35 -3.82 2.82
N THR A 76 -4.75 -3.99 1.65
CA THR A 76 -3.81 -5.07 1.34
C THR A 76 -2.42 -4.49 1.14
N LEU A 77 -1.44 -5.00 1.89
CA LEU A 77 -0.03 -4.82 1.57
C LEU A 77 0.40 -6.01 0.70
N ASP A 78 0.70 -5.72 -0.56
CA ASP A 78 1.01 -6.73 -1.56
C ASP A 78 2.50 -6.76 -1.86
N PHE A 79 3.16 -7.79 -1.33
CA PHE A 79 4.58 -8.05 -1.51
C PHE A 79 4.86 -9.11 -2.59
N SER A 80 3.88 -9.42 -3.46
CA SER A 80 4.01 -10.48 -4.48
C SER A 80 5.03 -10.15 -5.58
N GLU A 81 5.36 -8.88 -5.77
CA GLU A 81 6.35 -8.41 -6.75
C GLU A 81 7.77 -8.31 -6.16
N ILE A 82 7.96 -8.62 -4.87
CA ILE A 82 9.29 -8.67 -4.26
C ILE A 82 9.98 -9.95 -4.68
N LEU A 83 11.12 -9.82 -5.35
CA LEU A 83 11.97 -10.96 -5.75
C LEU A 83 13.10 -11.20 -4.74
N ALA A 84 13.44 -10.19 -3.94
CA ALA A 84 14.39 -10.29 -2.84
C ALA A 84 13.80 -10.96 -1.59
N SER A 85 14.64 -11.18 -0.57
CA SER A 85 14.17 -11.65 0.74
C SER A 85 13.41 -10.54 1.47
N LEU A 86 12.17 -10.81 1.89
CA LEU A 86 11.39 -9.94 2.76
C LEU A 86 11.61 -10.31 4.24
N GLU A 87 12.04 -9.36 5.06
CA GLU A 87 12.17 -9.51 6.51
C GLU A 87 11.06 -8.73 7.21
N ILE A 88 10.29 -9.41 8.09
CA ILE A 88 9.29 -8.77 8.96
C ILE A 88 9.77 -8.91 10.40
N ALA A 89 10.12 -7.79 11.03
CA ALA A 89 10.60 -7.75 12.39
C ALA A 89 9.67 -6.91 13.28
N ALA A 90 9.18 -7.48 14.38
CA ALA A 90 8.56 -6.73 15.47
C ALA A 90 9.68 -6.24 16.41
N LEU A 91 9.93 -4.91 16.44
CA LEU A 91 11.09 -4.34 17.12
C LEU A 91 10.85 -3.96 18.59
N SER A 92 9.69 -4.28 19.19
CA SER A 92 9.35 -3.90 20.56
C SER A 92 9.48 -5.07 21.56
N ARG A 93 9.74 -4.74 22.83
CA ARG A 93 10.12 -5.72 23.90
C ARG A 93 8.99 -6.66 24.36
N TYR A 94 7.78 -6.56 23.83
CA TYR A 94 6.62 -7.32 24.31
C TYR A 94 5.68 -7.86 23.20
N GLU A 95 6.14 -8.00 21.96
CA GLU A 95 5.25 -8.36 20.85
C GLU A 95 5.53 -9.73 20.26
N PHE A 96 4.48 -10.55 20.17
CA PHE A 96 4.42 -11.67 19.27
C PHE A 96 3.97 -11.13 17.89
N LEU A 97 4.75 -11.42 16.84
CA LEU A 97 4.34 -11.12 15.48
C LEU A 97 3.29 -12.14 15.06
N THR A 98 2.03 -11.71 14.92
CA THR A 98 0.96 -12.56 14.38
C THR A 98 0.85 -12.34 12.89
N ILE A 99 1.32 -13.29 12.09
CA ILE A 99 1.08 -13.34 10.64
C ILE A 99 -0.08 -14.31 10.42
N ARG A 100 -1.15 -13.85 9.76
CA ARG A 100 -2.28 -14.69 9.36
C ARG A 100 -2.45 -14.61 7.86
N ARG A 101 -2.63 -15.75 7.21
CA ARG A 101 -3.08 -15.83 5.81
C ARG A 101 -4.61 -15.81 5.81
N GLU A 102 -5.22 -14.77 5.27
CA GLU A 102 -6.65 -14.80 4.93
C GLU A 102 -6.83 -15.85 3.82
N LEU A 103 -7.70 -16.84 4.01
CA LEU A 103 -8.11 -17.71 2.91
C LEU A 103 -9.09 -16.92 2.02
N PRO A 104 -9.10 -17.12 0.69
CA PRO A 104 -10.10 -16.52 -0.17
C PRO A 104 -11.49 -16.82 0.42
N ARG A 105 -12.35 -15.80 0.57
CA ARG A 105 -13.75 -16.05 0.92
C ARG A 105 -14.29 -17.03 -0.10
N ALA A 106 -14.64 -18.23 0.34
CA ALA A 106 -15.34 -19.18 -0.51
C ALA A 106 -16.58 -18.44 -1.05
N SER A 107 -16.69 -18.35 -2.37
CA SER A 107 -17.89 -17.89 -3.02
C SER A 107 -19.04 -18.75 -2.52
N VAL A 108 -19.91 -18.16 -1.69
CA VAL A 108 -21.13 -18.81 -1.25
C VAL A 108 -21.99 -19.01 -2.50
N PRO A 109 -22.37 -20.25 -2.84
CA PRO A 109 -23.15 -20.54 -4.05
C PRO A 109 -24.55 -19.93 -4.01
#